data_AF-A0A645BLE8-F1
#
_entry.id   AF-A0A645BLE8-F1
#
_cell.length_a   1.000
_cell.length_b   1.000
_cell.length_c   1.000
_cell.angle_alpha   90.00
_cell.angle_beta   90.00
_cell.angle_gamma   90.00
#
_symmetry.space_group_name_H-M   'P 1'
#
loop_
_entity.id
_entity.type
_entity.pdbx_description
1 polymer ?
#
loop_
_entity_poly.entity_id
_entity_poly.type
_entity_poly.pdbx_seq_one_letter_code
_entity_poly.pdbx_strand_id
1 'polypeptide(L)'
;MDSSYTVGLLLERELIEESGRLQVPGRPILYKTTKNFLRTFHLSSLDELPELPLGSDQSGQFTLEMQSAAEKLREEAAQDAEEVGEGSGELLAFGKESS
;
A
#
# COMPACT_ATOMS: atom_id res chain seq x y z
N MET A 1 -4.51 22.67 0.64
CA MET A 1 -5.53 23.04 -0.36
C MET A 1 -6.69 22.09 -0.21
N ASP A 2 -7.91 22.61 -0.08
CA ASP A 2 -9.11 21.79 0.09
C ASP A 2 -9.75 21.48 -1.27
N SER A 3 -9.99 20.21 -1.55
CA SER A 3 -10.65 19.77 -2.77
C SER A 3 -12.19 19.81 -2.69
N SER A 4 -12.76 20.14 -1.52
CA SER A 4 -14.21 20.09 -1.27
C SER A 4 -15.01 20.92 -2.27
N TYR A 5 -14.50 22.10 -2.65
CA TYR A 5 -15.17 22.95 -3.63
C TYR A 5 -15.20 22.30 -5.02
N THR A 6 -14.07 21.76 -5.47
CA THR A 6 -13.96 21.07 -6.77
C THR A 6 -14.87 19.84 -6.83
N VAL A 7 -14.92 19.04 -5.75
CA VAL A 7 -15.82 17.88 -5.67
C VAL A 7 -17.28 18.32 -5.78
N GLY A 8 -17.68 19.40 -5.09
CA GLY A 8 -19.01 19.97 -5.20
C GLY A 8 -19.38 20.40 -6.62
N LEU A 9 -18.46 21.07 -7.32
CA LEU A 9 -18.67 21.48 -8.72
C LEU A 9 -18.84 20.31 -9.69
N LEU A 10 -18.11 19.21 -9.46
CA LEU A 10 -18.21 18.01 -10.29
C LEU A 10 -19.53 17.27 -10.05
N LEU A 11 -20.04 17.26 -8.81
CA LEU A 11 -21.36 16.72 -8.45
C LEU A 11 -22.48 17.54 -9.09
N GLU A 12 -22.42 18.87 -9.00
CA GLU A 12 -23.43 19.76 -9.59
C GLU A 12 -23.51 19.65 -11.12
N ARG A 13 -22.37 19.37 -11.78
CA ARG A 13 -22.29 19.11 -13.23
C ARG A 13 -22.63 17.67 -13.61
N GLU A 14 -23.04 16.85 -12.65
CA GLU A 14 -23.33 15.42 -12.83
C GLU A 14 -22.17 14.62 -13.44
N LEU A 15 -20.93 15.09 -13.31
CA LEU A 15 -19.75 14.39 -13.85
C LEU A 15 -19.34 13.23 -12.93
N ILE A 16 -19.60 13.36 -11.63
CA ILE A 16 -19.38 12.31 -10.62
C ILE A 16 -20.64 12.09 -9.79
N GLU A 17 -20.74 10.93 -9.15
CA GLU A 17 -21.82 10.57 -8.23
C GLU A 17 -21.28 9.77 -7.03
N GLU A 18 -22.05 9.69 -5.96
CA GLU A 18 -21.72 8.85 -4.79
C GLU A 18 -21.88 7.37 -5.14
N SER A 19 -20.81 6.58 -4.93
CA SER A 19 -20.80 5.13 -5.15
C SER A 19 -21.01 4.32 -3.87
N GLY A 20 -21.26 4.98 -2.75
CA GLY A 20 -21.44 4.35 -1.43
C GLY A 20 -20.47 4.88 -0.40
N ARG A 21 -20.26 4.11 0.67
CA ARG A 21 -19.36 4.46 1.78
C ARG A 21 -18.48 3.28 2.13
N LEU A 22 -17.23 3.55 2.51
CA LEU A 22 -16.33 2.49 2.97
C LEU A 22 -16.71 2.06 4.40
N GLN A 23 -16.60 0.75 4.64
CA GLN A 23 -16.87 0.13 5.94
C GLN A 23 -15.64 0.20 6.85
N VAL A 24 -15.09 1.41 6.99
CA VAL A 24 -13.93 1.72 7.85
C VAL A 24 -14.30 2.82 8.85
N PRO A 25 -13.55 3.01 9.94
CA PRO A 25 -13.77 4.14 10.85
C PRO A 25 -13.83 5.47 10.11
N GLY A 26 -14.84 6.30 10.43
CA GLY A 26 -15.12 7.56 9.72
C GLY A 26 -16.06 7.43 8.51
N ARG A 27 -16.29 6.21 8.00
CA ARG A 27 -17.23 5.91 6.89
C ARG A 27 -17.17 6.91 5.73
N PRO A 28 -15.99 7.10 5.11
CA PRO A 28 -15.82 8.08 4.05
C PRO A 28 -16.67 7.72 2.83
N ILE A 29 -17.11 8.76 2.11
CA ILE A 29 -17.93 8.64 0.90
C ILE A 29 -17.03 8.27 -0.28
N LEU A 30 -17.48 7.31 -1.09
CA LEU A 30 -16.86 6.95 -2.35
C LEU A 30 -17.53 7.71 -3.48
N TYR A 31 -16.74 8.22 -4.42
CA TYR A 31 -17.23 8.86 -5.63
C TYR A 31 -16.80 8.06 -6.86
N LYS A 32 -17.63 8.07 -7.90
CA LYS A 32 -17.33 7.47 -9.21
C LYS A 32 -17.77 8.41 -10.33
N THR A 33 -17.25 8.19 -11.52
CA THR A 33 -17.69 8.91 -12.73
C THR A 33 -19.05 8.40 -13.21
N THR A 34 -19.81 9.28 -13.86
CA THR A 34 -21.13 8.96 -14.39
C THR A 34 -21.07 8.72 -15.90
N LYS A 35 -22.21 8.32 -16.49
CA LYS A 35 -22.37 8.32 -17.96
C LYS A 35 -22.25 9.73 -18.56
N ASN A 36 -22.53 10.78 -17.78
CA ASN A 36 -22.40 12.14 -18.27
C ASN A 36 -20.94 12.51 -18.53
N PHE A 37 -20.04 12.08 -17.63
CA PHE A 37 -18.59 12.20 -17.84
C PHE A 37 -18.17 11.61 -19.18
N LEU A 38 -18.55 10.35 -19.47
CA LEU A 38 -18.22 9.70 -20.73
C LEU A 38 -18.70 10.51 -21.95
N ARG A 39 -19.94 11.03 -21.90
CA ARG A 39 -20.48 11.89 -22.97
C ARG A 39 -19.71 13.21 -23.12
N THR A 40 -19.35 13.88 -22.03
CA THR A 40 -18.59 15.14 -22.07
C THR A 40 -17.19 14.95 -22.65
N PHE A 41 -16.54 13.85 -22.32
CA PHE A 41 -15.21 13.49 -22.83
C PHE A 41 -15.23 12.71 -24.14
N HIS A 42 -16.42 12.49 -24.72
CA HIS A 42 -16.63 11.74 -25.97
C HIS A 42 -16.03 10.32 -25.95
N LEU A 43 -16.14 9.66 -24.78
CA LEU A 43 -15.69 8.28 -24.56
C LEU A 43 -16.89 7.34 -24.61
N SER A 44 -16.70 6.14 -25.17
CA SER A 44 -17.72 5.09 -25.11
C SER A 44 -17.60 4.25 -23.83
N SER A 45 -16.40 4.16 -23.26
CA SER A 45 -16.08 3.38 -22.07
C SER A 45 -14.89 3.98 -21.31
N LEU A 46 -14.65 3.54 -20.06
CA LEU A 46 -13.49 3.98 -19.28
C LEU A 46 -12.16 3.39 -19.81
N ASP A 47 -12.22 2.32 -20.59
CA ASP A 47 -11.05 1.66 -21.19
C ASP A 47 -10.41 2.50 -22.32
N GLU A 48 -11.13 3.50 -22.84
CA GLU A 48 -10.61 4.44 -23.84
C GLU A 48 -9.79 5.58 -23.22
N LEU A 49 -9.68 5.64 -21.90
CA LEU A 49 -8.84 6.63 -21.23
C LEU A 49 -7.36 6.35 -21.55
N PRO A 50 -6.56 7.40 -21.81
CA PRO A 50 -5.13 7.24 -22.02
C PRO A 50 -4.49 6.61 -20.79
N GLU A 51 -3.53 5.72 -21.02
CA GLU A 51 -2.74 5.14 -19.93
C GLU A 51 -2.09 6.25 -19.11
N LEU A 52 -2.06 6.05 -17.79
CA LEU A 52 -1.41 6.99 -16.91
C LEU A 52 0.08 7.05 -17.28
N PRO A 53 0.67 8.25 -17.39
CA PRO A 53 2.10 8.36 -17.61
C PRO A 53 2.81 7.63 -16.47
N LEU A 54 3.62 6.63 -16.80
CA LEU A 54 4.42 5.81 -15.87
C LEU A 54 5.52 6.62 -15.13
N GLY A 55 5.39 7.95 -15.06
CA GLY A 55 6.49 8.88 -14.79
C GLY A 55 6.11 10.10 -13.95
N SER A 56 5.07 10.02 -13.11
CA SER A 56 5.07 10.80 -11.85
C SER A 56 5.40 9.87 -10.68
N ASP A 57 6.49 9.12 -10.84
CA ASP A 57 7.54 8.82 -9.85
C ASP A 57 7.13 8.29 -8.45
N GLN A 58 6.12 8.80 -7.76
CA GLN A 58 5.85 8.45 -6.37
C GLN A 58 4.99 7.21 -6.18
N SER A 59 4.08 6.88 -7.11
CA SER A 59 3.23 5.68 -7.00
C SER A 59 3.99 4.39 -7.33
N GLY A 60 4.90 4.45 -8.32
CA GLY A 60 5.79 3.34 -8.67
C GLY A 60 6.88 3.12 -7.63
N GLN A 61 7.50 4.19 -7.12
CA GLN A 61 8.52 4.11 -6.07
C GLN A 61 7.96 3.50 -4.78
N PHE A 62 6.76 3.92 -4.34
CA PHE A 62 6.14 3.35 -3.14
C PHE A 62 5.92 1.83 -3.25
N THR A 63 5.51 1.36 -4.43
CA THR A 63 5.30 -0.07 -4.68
C THR A 63 6.61 -0.86 -4.66
N LEU A 64 7.67 -0.32 -5.26
CA LEU A 64 8.98 -0.96 -5.32
C LEU A 64 9.70 -0.95 -3.95
N GLU A 65 9.59 0.15 -3.22
CA GLU A 65 10.18 0.31 -1.89
C GLU A 65 9.52 -0.65 -0.89
N MET A 66 8.18 -0.77 -0.91
CA MET A 66 7.45 -1.76 -0.08
C MET A 66 7.83 -3.20 -0.41
N GLN A 67 7.99 -3.54 -1.70
CA GLN A 67 8.44 -4.87 -2.11
C GLN A 67 9.86 -5.16 -1.63
N SER A 68 10.78 -4.19 -1.77
CA SER A 68 12.16 -4.34 -1.29
C SER A 68 12.28 -4.43 0.24
N ALA A 69 11.44 -3.69 0.97
CA ALA A 69 11.40 -3.75 2.43
C ALA A 69 10.83 -5.08 2.92
N ALA A 70 9.80 -5.60 2.26
CA ALA A 70 9.23 -6.92 2.57
C ALA A 70 10.23 -8.05 2.30
N GLU A 71 11.07 -7.92 1.27
CA GLU A 71 12.10 -8.91 0.94
C GLU A 71 13.24 -8.91 1.96
N LYS A 72 13.73 -7.73 2.38
CA LYS A 72 14.76 -7.61 3.43
C LYS A 72 14.31 -8.21 4.77
N LEU A 73 13.08 -7.93 5.21
CA LEU A 73 12.53 -8.53 6.44
C LEU A 73 12.42 -10.06 6.35
N ARG A 74 12.13 -10.60 5.15
CA ARG A 74 12.06 -12.04 4.92
C ARG A 74 13.45 -12.68 4.96
N GLU A 75 14.47 -12.00 4.46
CA GLU A 75 15.87 -12.45 4.53
C GLU A 75 16.43 -12.36 5.95
N GLU A 76 16.15 -11.28 6.69
CA GLU A 76 16.55 -11.11 8.09
C GLU A 76 15.91 -12.20 8.99
N ALA A 77 14.61 -12.47 8.82
CA ALA A 77 13.93 -13.55 9.56
C ALA A 77 14.43 -14.97 9.20
N ALA A 78 15.08 -15.15 8.04
CA ALA A 78 15.72 -16.41 7.67
C ALA A 78 17.12 -16.56 8.29
N GLN A 79 17.81 -15.45 8.58
CA GLN A 79 19.14 -15.44 9.21
C GLN A 79 19.06 -15.63 10.73
N ASP A 80 18.04 -15.06 11.39
CA ASP A 80 17.85 -15.21 12.85
C ASP A 80 17.53 -16.66 13.29
N ALA A 81 17.09 -17.53 12.37
CA ALA A 81 16.81 -18.93 12.67
C ALA A 81 18.07 -19.83 12.69
N GLU A 82 19.20 -19.36 12.16
CA GLU A 82 20.44 -20.16 12.07
C GLU A 82 21.37 -19.95 13.29
N GLU A 83 21.24 -18.85 14.06
CA GLU A 83 22.17 -18.51 15.15
C GLU A 83 21.80 -19.12 16.54
N VAL A 84 20.67 -19.83 16.68
CA VAL A 84 20.29 -20.49 17.96
C VAL A 84 20.77 -21.96 18.03
N GLY A 85 21.54 -22.41 17.03
CA GLY A 85 21.89 -23.82 16.83
C GLY A 85 23.28 -24.29 17.29
N GLU A 86 24.13 -23.46 17.90
CA GLU A 86 25.48 -23.88 18.32
C GLU A 86 25.80 -23.44 19.75
N GLY A 87 25.27 -24.18 20.73
CA GLY A 87 25.54 -23.96 22.14
C GLY A 87 25.35 -25.20 23.00
N SER A 88 25.67 -26.39 22.50
CA SER A 88 25.60 -27.62 23.30
C SER A 88 26.71 -28.62 22.91
N GLY A 89 27.68 -28.77 23.82
CA GLY A 89 28.85 -29.66 23.72
C GLY A 89 30.12 -28.82 23.72
N GLU A 90 31.10 -28.94 24.61
CA GLU A 90 31.57 -30.14 25.28
C GLU A 90 32.58 -29.76 26.40
N LEU A 91 32.49 -30.47 27.53
CA LEU A 91 33.56 -30.89 28.45
C LEU A 91 34.46 -29.89 29.25
N LEU A 92 34.24 -29.98 30.56
CA LEU A 92 35.17 -30.45 31.63
C LEU A 92 36.32 -29.59 32.17
N ALA A 93 36.48 -29.79 33.49
CA ALA A 93 37.61 -29.47 34.39
C ALA A 93 37.63 -28.01 34.89
N PHE A 94 37.74 -27.70 36.18
CA PHE A 94 38.50 -28.34 37.26
C PHE A 94 38.10 -27.72 38.62
N GLY A 95 38.10 -28.51 39.70
CA GLY A 95 38.44 -28.00 41.05
C GLY A 95 37.30 -27.74 42.05
N LYS A 96 36.98 -28.77 42.85
CA LYS A 96 36.80 -28.67 44.32
C LYS A 96 37.84 -27.68 44.91
N GLU A 97 37.60 -26.88 45.94
CA GLU A 97 37.25 -27.17 47.35
C GLU A 97 37.08 -25.78 48.01
N SER A 98 36.01 -25.51 48.75
CA SER A 98 36.02 -25.40 50.22
C SER A 98 37.06 -24.43 50.81
N SER A 99 36.61 -23.27 51.31
CA SER A 99 36.74 -22.85 52.73
C SER A 99 35.96 -21.57 53.00
#